data_AF-A0A2H0VVD6-F1
#
_entry.id   AF-A0A2H0VVD6-F1
#
_cell.length_a   1.000
_cell.length_b   1.000
_cell.length_c   1.000
_cell.angle_alpha   90.00
_cell.angle_beta   90.00
_cell.angle_gamma   90.00
#
_symmetry.space_group_name_H-M   'P 1'
#
loop_
_entity.id
_entity.type
_entity.pdbx_description
1 polymer ?
#
loop_
_entity_poly.entity_id
_entity_poly.type
_entity_poly.pdbx_seq_one_letter_code
_entity_poly.pdbx_strand_id
1 'polypeptide(L)'
;MDLYCKMGHELRSLFKDLFDPSHADQIHKKMGKILQIANQIGGSVKEDAQRLQNDIESYLEMPNDPKRLAIMKRHALRLEESSKEI
;
A
#
# COMPACT_ATOMS: atom_id res chain seq x y z
N MET A 1 -7.25 -17.84 -9.86
CA MET A 1 -6.71 -17.12 -8.69
C MET A 1 -7.42 -15.78 -8.62
N ASP A 2 -8.09 -15.50 -7.51
CA ASP A 2 -8.94 -14.34 -7.30
C ASP A 2 -8.14 -13.02 -7.37
N LEU A 3 -8.65 -12.02 -8.11
CA LEU A 3 -7.96 -10.74 -8.32
C LEU A 3 -7.82 -9.96 -7.00
N TYR A 4 -8.78 -10.08 -6.08
CA TYR A 4 -8.70 -9.44 -4.77
C TYR A 4 -7.64 -10.10 -3.90
N CYS A 5 -7.50 -11.43 -3.97
CA CYS A 5 -6.44 -12.15 -3.27
C CYS A 5 -5.04 -11.72 -3.75
N LYS A 6 -4.84 -11.55 -5.06
CA LYS A 6 -3.59 -11.00 -5.62
C LYS A 6 -3.34 -9.56 -5.16
N MET A 7 -4.37 -8.72 -5.16
CA MET A 7 -4.26 -7.34 -4.70
C MET A 7 -3.85 -7.27 -3.21
N GLY A 8 -4.47 -8.11 -2.37
CA GLY A 8 -4.14 -8.21 -0.94
C GLY A 8 -2.69 -8.63 -0.69
N HIS A 9 -2.16 -9.55 -1.51
CA HIS A 9 -0.74 -9.96 -1.43
C HIS A 9 0.19 -8.79 -1.78
N GLU A 10 -0.06 -8.09 -2.88
CA GLU A 10 0.78 -6.95 -3.30
C GLU A 10 0.70 -5.78 -2.31
N LEU A 11 -0.50 -5.50 -1.76
CA LEU A 11 -0.68 -4.49 -0.71
C LEU A 11 0.16 -4.81 0.52
N ARG A 12 0.09 -6.05 1.04
CA ARG A 12 0.88 -6.47 2.20
C ARG A 12 2.38 -6.36 1.93
N SER A 13 2.79 -6.77 0.75
CA SER A 13 4.17 -6.71 0.29
C SER A 13 4.67 -5.25 0.17
N LEU A 14 3.81 -4.35 -0.31
CA LEU A 14 4.09 -2.91 -0.37
C LEU A 14 4.22 -2.32 1.03
N PHE A 15 3.28 -2.60 1.94
CA PHE A 15 3.32 -2.08 3.31
C PHE A 15 4.58 -2.51 4.07
N LYS A 16 5.10 -3.72 3.81
CA LYS A 16 6.34 -4.18 4.42
C LYS A 16 7.54 -3.33 4.02
N ASP A 17 7.61 -2.92 2.75
CA ASP A 17 8.72 -2.13 2.23
C ASP A 17 8.52 -0.63 2.42
N LEU A 18 7.29 -0.17 2.63
CA LEU A 18 6.94 1.23 2.83
C LEU A 18 7.69 1.89 4.00
N PHE A 19 8.11 1.09 4.98
CA PHE A 19 8.87 1.57 6.14
C PHE A 19 10.39 1.57 5.92
N ASP A 20 10.87 1.07 4.79
CA ASP A 20 12.29 1.09 4.43
C ASP A 20 12.51 2.09 3.28
N PRO A 21 13.17 3.24 3.55
CA PRO A 21 13.39 4.26 2.54
C PRO A 21 14.31 3.79 1.40
N SER A 22 15.10 2.72 1.61
CA SER A 22 15.93 2.11 0.56
C SER A 22 15.10 1.35 -0.47
N HIS A 23 13.82 1.09 -0.19
CA HIS A 23 12.91 0.34 -1.05
C HIS A 23 11.93 1.23 -1.84
N ALA A 24 12.16 2.55 -1.92
CA ALA A 24 11.34 3.49 -2.71
C ALA A 24 11.05 2.97 -4.14
N ASP A 25 12.07 2.52 -4.86
CA ASP A 25 11.90 1.94 -6.21
C ASP A 25 11.01 0.68 -6.22
N GLN A 26 11.12 -0.17 -5.18
CA GLN A 26 10.28 -1.36 -5.05
C GLN A 26 8.82 -1.01 -4.71
N ILE A 27 8.61 0.03 -3.88
CA ILE A 27 7.28 0.54 -3.54
C ILE A 27 6.56 1.02 -4.80
N HIS A 28 7.24 1.79 -5.66
CA HIS A 28 6.66 2.27 -6.93
C HIS A 28 6.28 1.10 -7.85
N LYS A 29 7.16 0.09 -7.96
CA LYS A 29 6.87 -1.14 -8.74
C LYS A 29 5.67 -1.91 -8.20
N LYS A 30 5.56 -2.06 -6.89
CA LYS A 30 4.43 -2.76 -6.24
C LYS A 30 3.14 -1.95 -6.38
N MET A 31 3.21 -0.63 -6.25
CA MET A 31 2.07 0.25 -6.46
C MET A 31 1.56 0.19 -7.90
N GLY A 32 2.47 0.11 -8.88
CA GLY A 32 2.12 -0.10 -10.29
C GLY A 32 1.34 -1.40 -10.52
N LYS A 33 1.72 -2.49 -9.85
CA LYS A 33 0.97 -3.77 -9.90
C LYS A 33 -0.40 -3.67 -9.23
N ILE A 34 -0.49 -2.99 -8.08
CA ILE A 34 -1.77 -2.76 -7.40
C ILE A 34 -2.72 -1.95 -8.29
N LEU A 35 -2.23 -0.87 -8.93
CA LEU A 35 -3.00 -0.09 -9.89
C LEU A 35 -3.44 -0.91 -11.09
N GLN A 36 -2.57 -1.77 -11.61
CA GLN A 36 -2.92 -2.66 -12.72
C GLN A 36 -4.06 -3.61 -12.32
N ILE A 37 -3.96 -4.27 -11.16
CA ILE A 37 -5.01 -5.16 -10.64
C ILE A 37 -6.30 -4.38 -10.36
N ALA A 38 -6.20 -3.20 -9.74
CA ALA A 38 -7.33 -2.33 -9.46
C ALA A 38 -8.03 -1.84 -10.73
N ASN A 39 -7.28 -1.57 -11.80
CA ASN A 39 -7.86 -1.22 -13.10
C ASN A 39 -8.54 -2.41 -13.78
N GLN A 40 -8.08 -3.65 -13.52
CA GLN A 40 -8.76 -4.86 -13.98
C GLN A 40 -10.06 -5.14 -13.19
N ILE A 41 -10.11 -4.78 -11.91
CA ILE A 41 -11.31 -4.90 -11.08
C ILE A 41 -12.32 -3.78 -11.42
N GLY A 42 -11.85 -2.56 -11.62
CA GLY A 42 -12.68 -1.40 -11.93
C GLY A 42 -13.48 -0.85 -10.75
N GLY A 43 -14.36 0.11 -11.02
CA GLY A 43 -15.22 0.75 -10.02
C GLY A 43 -14.44 1.49 -8.93
N SER A 44 -14.96 1.43 -7.70
CA SER A 44 -14.38 2.10 -6.53
C SER A 44 -12.95 1.63 -6.21
N VAL A 45 -12.62 0.37 -6.50
CA VAL A 45 -11.28 -0.19 -6.25
C VAL A 45 -10.18 0.57 -7.00
N LYS A 46 -10.49 1.03 -8.22
CA LYS A 46 -9.56 1.85 -9.01
C LYS A 46 -9.32 3.23 -8.36
N GLU A 47 -10.36 3.85 -7.85
CA GLU A 47 -10.28 5.16 -7.18
C GLU A 47 -9.50 5.07 -5.87
N ASP A 48 -9.77 4.03 -5.07
CA ASP A 48 -9.04 3.77 -3.82
C ASP A 48 -7.56 3.49 -4.09
N ALA A 49 -7.22 2.73 -5.14
CA ALA A 49 -5.83 2.49 -5.52
C ALA A 49 -5.11 3.77 -5.97
N GLN A 50 -5.78 4.68 -6.68
CA GLN A 50 -5.20 5.97 -7.07
C GLN A 50 -4.97 6.89 -5.85
N ARG A 51 -5.89 6.90 -4.89
CA ARG A 51 -5.69 7.64 -3.63
C ARG A 51 -4.49 7.09 -2.87
N LEU A 52 -4.38 5.77 -2.75
CA LEU A 52 -3.25 5.11 -2.10
C LEU A 52 -1.90 5.48 -2.75
N GLN A 53 -1.85 5.56 -4.09
CA GLN A 53 -0.63 6.02 -4.78
C GLN A 53 -0.25 7.43 -4.33
N ASN A 54 -1.19 8.37 -4.27
CA ASN A 54 -0.91 9.75 -3.87
C ASN A 54 -0.42 9.84 -2.41
N ASP A 55 -1.03 9.07 -1.50
CA ASP A 55 -0.59 9.00 -0.10
C ASP A 55 0.85 8.45 0.01
N ILE A 56 1.20 7.46 -0.81
CA ILE A 56 2.55 6.87 -0.85
C ILE A 56 3.57 7.84 -1.42
N GLU A 57 3.29 8.48 -2.56
CA GLU A 57 4.18 9.49 -3.14
C GLU A 57 4.43 10.60 -2.12
N SER A 58 3.37 11.10 -1.48
CA SER A 58 3.49 12.13 -0.45
C SER A 58 4.32 11.68 0.75
N TYR A 59 4.25 10.40 1.13
CA TYR A 59 5.08 9.84 2.18
C TYR A 59 6.55 9.71 1.75
N LEU A 60 6.82 9.28 0.51
CA LEU A 60 8.16 9.12 -0.04
C LEU A 60 8.88 10.45 -0.30
N GLU A 61 8.13 11.53 -0.56
CA GLU A 61 8.67 12.89 -0.67
C GLU A 61 9.17 13.44 0.67
N MET A 62 8.56 13.05 1.79
CA MET A 62 8.98 13.44 3.15
C MET A 62 8.99 12.25 4.11
N PRO A 63 9.95 11.31 3.94
CA PRO A 63 10.02 10.09 4.75
C PRO A 63 10.44 10.36 6.20
N ASN A 64 10.98 11.55 6.47
CA ASN A 64 11.52 11.96 7.76
C ASN A 64 10.49 12.64 8.68
N ASP A 65 9.20 12.65 8.33
CA ASP A 65 8.15 13.18 9.21
C ASP A 65 7.70 12.11 10.24
N PRO A 66 8.10 12.23 11.51
CA PRO A 66 7.84 11.21 12.53
C PRO A 66 6.35 11.06 12.86
N LYS A 67 5.54 12.09 12.59
CA LYS A 67 4.07 12.01 12.77
C LYS A 67 3.44 11.13 11.70
N ARG A 68 3.85 11.27 10.42
CA ARG A 68 3.41 10.38 9.34
C ARG A 68 3.84 8.94 9.53
N LEU A 69 5.09 8.71 9.95
CA LEU A 69 5.58 7.36 10.28
C LEU A 69 4.74 6.70 11.40
N ALA A 70 4.35 7.46 12.43
CA ALA A 70 3.51 6.96 13.52
C ALA A 70 2.08 6.62 13.06
N ILE A 71 1.49 7.42 12.18
CA ILE A 71 0.17 7.16 11.58
C ILE A 71 0.24 5.89 10.73
N MET A 72 1.27 5.74 9.89
CA MET A 72 1.45 4.57 9.05
C MET A 72 1.68 3.29 9.84
N LYS A 73 2.53 3.32 10.89
CA LYS A 73 2.70 2.18 11.80
C LYS A 73 1.38 1.76 12.42
N ARG A 74 0.55 2.72 12.83
CA ARG A 74 -0.76 2.44 13.41
C ARG A 74 -1.73 1.83 12.39
N HIS A 75 -1.69 2.27 11.12
CA HIS A 75 -2.48 1.66 10.04
C HIS A 75 -2.02 0.24 9.69
N ALA A 76 -0.70 0.02 9.61
CA ALA A 76 -0.13 -1.30 9.34
C ALA A 76 -0.42 -2.31 10.46
N LEU A 77 -0.29 -1.91 11.73
CA LEU A 77 -0.66 -2.74 12.87
C LEU A 77 -2.15 -3.11 12.83
N ARG A 78 -3.03 -2.14 12.50
CA ARG A 78 -4.47 -2.41 12.39
C ARG A 78 -4.79 -3.42 11.28
N LEU A 79 -4.09 -3.32 10.14
CA LEU A 79 -4.24 -4.26 9.03
C LEU A 79 -3.70 -5.66 9.35
N GLU A 80 -2.64 -5.76 10.16
CA GLU A 80 -2.12 -7.05 10.62
C GLU A 80 -3.09 -7.74 11.58
N GLU A 81 -3.68 -7.00 12.52
CA GLU A 81 -4.68 -7.55 13.45
C GLU A 81 -5.94 -8.01 12.72
N SER A 82 -6.48 -7.18 11.82
CA SER A 82 -7.65 -7.58 11.01
C SER A 82 -7.36 -8.76 10.06
N SER A 83 -6.10 -9.07 9.77
CA SER A 83 -5.73 -10.24 8.98
C SER A 83 -5.58 -11.52 9.80
N LYS A 84 -5.47 -11.44 11.13
CA LYS A 84 -5.37 -12.62 12.01
C LYS A 84 -6.74 -13.13 12.45
N GLU A 85 -7.80 -12.34 12.25
CA GLU A 85 -9.19 -12.68 12.59
C GLU A 85 -9.99 -13.29 11.43
N ILE A 86 -9.34 -13.67 10.31
CA ILE A 86 -9.96 -14.31 9.14
C ILE A 86 -9.42 -15.73 8.93
#